data_AF-A0A2V6F2I1-F1
#
_entry.id   AF-A0A2V6F2I1-F1
#
_cell.length_a   1.000
_cell.length_b   1.000
_cell.length_c   1.000
_cell.angle_alpha   90.00
_cell.angle_beta   90.00
_cell.angle_gamma   90.00
#
_symmetry.space_group_name_H-M   'P 1'
#
loop_
_entity.id
_entity.type
_entity.pdbx_description
1 polymer ?
#
loop_
_entity_poly.entity_id
_entity_poly.type
_entity_poly.pdbx_seq_one_letter_code
_entity_poly.pdbx_strand_id
1 'polypeptide(L)'
;MIFAGGASLQTGAVSKTVCLVDDDPSVRKALSRLLESAGLGVCAFATGEDFLSYAVSHPVSVVVLDIWMQRMNGLEVLAHLCRHKLASSS
;
A
#
# COMPACT_ATOMS: atom_id res chain seq x y z
N MET A 1 -28.31 -7.68 -28.23
CA MET A 1 -28.58 -6.44 -27.48
C MET A 1 -29.52 -6.82 -26.34
N ILE A 2 -29.01 -6.96 -25.11
CA ILE A 2 -29.83 -7.12 -23.90
C ILE A 2 -29.11 -6.31 -22.81
N PHE A 3 -29.77 -5.25 -22.34
CA PHE A 3 -29.38 -4.50 -21.16
C PHE A 3 -29.84 -5.28 -19.93
N ALA A 4 -28.95 -5.55 -18.98
CA ALA A 4 -29.30 -5.93 -17.62
C ALA A 4 -28.72 -4.86 -16.69
N GLY A 5 -29.58 -3.90 -16.32
CA GLY A 5 -29.32 -3.00 -15.21
C GLY A 5 -29.41 -3.79 -13.90
N GLY A 6 -28.36 -3.70 -13.08
CA GLY A 6 -28.32 -4.16 -11.70
C GLY A 6 -27.78 -3.04 -10.85
N ALA A 7 -28.54 -2.67 -9.82
CA ALA A 7 -28.37 -1.50 -8.98
C ALA A 7 -26.93 -1.35 -8.43
N SER A 8 -26.35 -0.16 -8.62
CA SER A 8 -25.16 0.29 -7.93
C SER A 8 -25.49 0.49 -6.46
N LEU A 9 -25.05 -0.45 -5.60
CA LEU A 9 -24.94 -0.22 -4.17
C LEU A 9 -23.79 0.77 -3.96
N GLN A 10 -24.12 2.06 -3.96
CA GLN A 10 -23.22 3.11 -3.53
C GLN A 10 -23.05 3.03 -2.00
N THR A 11 -22.32 2.02 -1.55
CA THR A 11 -21.67 2.08 -0.24
C THR A 11 -20.59 3.15 -0.42
N GLY A 12 -20.53 4.16 0.44
CA GLY A 12 -19.47 5.16 0.43
C GLY A 12 -18.11 4.46 0.57
N ALA A 13 -17.54 4.05 -0.56
CA ALA A 13 -16.35 3.23 -0.59
C ALA A 13 -15.19 4.18 -0.34
N VAL A 14 -14.76 4.27 0.91
CA VAL A 14 -13.39 4.64 1.20
C VAL A 14 -12.55 3.63 0.41
N SER A 15 -11.97 4.07 -0.71
CA SER A 15 -11.09 3.23 -1.51
C SER A 15 -10.00 2.71 -0.59
N LYS A 16 -10.05 1.41 -0.28
CA LYS A 16 -9.07 0.76 0.58
C LYS A 16 -7.79 0.62 -0.22
N THR A 17 -6.92 1.61 -0.10
CA THR A 17 -5.61 1.61 -0.75
C THR A 17 -4.62 0.84 0.10
N VAL A 18 -3.97 -0.16 -0.49
CA VAL A 18 -2.87 -0.90 0.10
C VAL A 18 -1.56 -0.32 -0.42
N CYS A 19 -0.66 0.05 0.48
CA CYS A 19 0.71 0.36 0.10
C CYS A 19 1.49 -0.95 -0.10
N LEU A 20 2.26 -1.06 -1.18
CA LEU A 20 3.09 -2.22 -1.48
C LEU A 20 4.54 -1.77 -1.64
N VAL A 21 5.47 -2.37 -0.91
CA VAL A 21 6.90 -2.04 -0.98
C VAL A 21 7.69 -3.32 -1.23
N ASP A 22 8.30 -3.40 -2.40
CA ASP A 22 9.04 -4.57 -2.88
C ASP A 22 10.03 -4.10 -3.96
N ASP A 23 11.30 -4.49 -3.87
CA ASP A 23 12.34 -4.07 -4.81
C ASP A 23 12.33 -4.89 -6.11
N ASP A 24 11.74 -6.09 -6.10
CA ASP A 24 11.56 -6.92 -7.29
C ASP A 24 10.36 -6.41 -8.13
N PRO A 25 10.60 -5.91 -9.36
CA PRO A 25 9.54 -5.37 -10.22
C PRO A 25 8.52 -6.41 -10.65
N SER A 26 8.91 -7.68 -10.74
CA SER A 26 8.03 -8.80 -11.13
C SER A 26 7.08 -9.15 -9.99
N VAL A 27 7.60 -9.26 -8.76
CA VAL A 27 6.80 -9.52 -7.56
C VAL A 27 5.85 -8.34 -7.31
N ARG A 28 6.36 -7.11 -7.34
CA ARG A 28 5.55 -5.90 -7.19
C ARG A 28 4.39 -5.86 -8.19
N LYS A 29 4.65 -6.14 -9.47
CA LYS A 29 3.62 -6.17 -10.52
C LYS A 29 2.59 -7.29 -10.30
N ALA A 30 3.02 -8.48 -9.89
CA ALA A 30 2.13 -9.60 -9.63
C ALA A 30 1.19 -9.32 -8.44
N LEU A 31 1.75 -8.80 -7.34
CA LEU A 31 0.99 -8.44 -6.14
C LEU A 31 0.04 -7.26 -6.38
N SER A 32 0.47 -6.22 -7.12
CA SER A 32 -0.42 -5.12 -7.51
C SER A 32 -1.65 -5.65 -8.25
N ARG A 33 -1.47 -6.51 -9.26
CA ARG A 33 -2.58 -7.10 -10.02
C ARG A 33 -3.49 -7.95 -9.16
N LEU A 34 -2.93 -8.71 -8.23
CA LEU A 34 -3.70 -9.55 -7.30
C LEU A 34 -4.59 -8.68 -6.40
N LEU A 35 -4.03 -7.65 -5.77
CA LEU A 35 -4.75 -6.73 -4.91
C LEU A 35 -5.82 -5.94 -5.68
N GLU A 36 -5.48 -5.44 -6.86
CA GLU A 36 -6.42 -4.75 -7.77
C GLU A 36 -7.58 -5.67 -8.18
N SER A 37 -7.30 -6.95 -8.47
CA SER A 37 -8.35 -7.94 -8.81
C SER A 37 -9.31 -8.20 -7.66
N ALA A 38 -8.89 -7.95 -6.42
CA ALA A 38 -9.74 -8.01 -5.23
C ALA A 38 -10.53 -6.70 -4.98
N GLY A 39 -10.45 -5.72 -5.89
CA GLY A 39 -11.13 -4.43 -5.77
C GLY A 39 -10.44 -3.44 -4.82
N LEU A 40 -9.16 -3.66 -4.49
CA LEU A 40 -8.36 -2.76 -3.66
C LEU A 40 -7.61 -1.75 -4.53
N GLY A 41 -7.44 -0.54 -4.01
CA GLY A 41 -6.46 0.40 -4.58
C GLY A 41 -5.05 -0.04 -4.21
N VAL A 42 -4.06 0.21 -5.07
CA VAL A 42 -2.66 -0.12 -4.77
C VAL A 42 -1.78 1.11 -5.00
N CYS A 43 -0.93 1.40 -4.02
CA CYS A 43 0.14 2.38 -4.13
C CYS A 43 1.48 1.65 -3.95
N ALA A 44 2.25 1.49 -5.02
CA ALA A 44 3.42 0.62 -5.04
C ALA A 44 4.73 1.41 -5.07
N PHE A 45 5.70 0.97 -4.28
CA PHE A 45 7.02 1.58 -4.12
C PHE A 45 8.11 0.54 -4.37
N ALA A 46 9.23 0.99 -4.93
CA ALA A 46 10.38 0.13 -5.20
C ALA A 46 11.40 0.12 -4.06
N THR A 47 11.31 1.09 -3.16
CA THR A 47 12.27 1.28 -2.07
C THR A 47 11.54 1.67 -0.79
N GLY A 48 12.15 1.35 0.35
CA GLY A 48 11.65 1.76 1.65
C GLY A 48 11.65 3.29 1.83
N GLU A 49 12.65 3.96 1.27
CA GLU A 49 12.82 5.41 1.35
C GLU A 49 11.72 6.18 0.61
N ASP A 50 11.34 5.75 -0.59
CA ASP A 50 10.23 6.34 -1.34
C ASP A 50 8.92 6.18 -0.57
N PHE A 51 8.71 5.00 0.01
CA PHE A 51 7.52 4.72 0.83
C PHE A 51 7.50 5.56 2.11
N LEU A 52 8.62 5.67 2.83
CA LEU A 52 8.70 6.48 4.04
C LEU A 52 8.45 7.96 3.74
N SER A 53 9.00 8.48 2.65
CA SER A 53 8.77 9.85 2.19
C SER A 53 7.29 10.11 1.88
N TYR A 54 6.62 9.14 1.26
CA TYR A 54 5.18 9.17 1.03
C TYR A 54 4.38 9.13 2.35
N ALA A 55 4.73 8.23 3.26
CA ALA A 55 4.02 7.99 4.52
C ALA A 55 4.09 9.18 5.50
N VAL A 56 5.06 10.09 5.35
CA VAL A 56 5.14 11.34 6.14
C VAL A 56 3.96 12.27 5.83
N SER A 57 3.49 12.31 4.58
CA SER A 57 2.47 13.26 4.11
C SER A 57 1.12 12.61 3.83
N HIS A 58 1.07 11.27 3.77
CA HIS A 58 -0.13 10.51 3.45
C HIS A 58 -0.44 9.49 4.55
N PRO A 59 -1.67 9.45 5.09
CA PRO A 59 -2.03 8.46 6.09
C PRO A 59 -2.05 7.06 5.46
N VAL A 60 -1.21 6.17 5.99
CA VAL A 60 -1.12 4.76 5.55
C VAL A 60 -1.90 3.87 6.52
N SER A 61 -2.98 3.26 6.03
CA SER A 61 -3.80 2.32 6.81
C SER A 61 -3.23 0.91 6.83
N VAL A 62 -2.65 0.47 5.71
CA VAL A 62 -2.08 -0.87 5.53
C VAL A 62 -0.94 -0.84 4.52
N VAL A 63 0.11 -1.58 4.83
CA VAL A 63 1.28 -1.77 3.96
C VAL A 63 1.64 -3.26 3.90
N VAL A 64 1.92 -3.75 2.69
CA VAL A 64 2.59 -5.02 2.43
C VAL A 64 4.05 -4.67 2.14
N LEU A 65 4.95 -5.24 2.92
CA LEU A 65 6.34 -4.82 2.98
C LEU A 65 7.24 -6.04 2.86
N ASP A 66 8.08 -6.08 1.83
CA ASP A 66 9.13 -7.07 1.74
C ASP A 66 10.19 -6.84 2.85
N ILE A 67 10.66 -7.94 3.43
CA ILE A 67 11.71 -7.90 4.45
C ILE A 67 13.07 -7.74 3.77
N TRP A 68 13.31 -8.39 2.64
CA TRP A 68 14.64 -8.57 2.07
C TRP A 68 14.90 -7.64 0.88
N MET A 69 14.89 -6.33 1.14
CA MET A 69 15.19 -5.32 0.12
C MET A 69 16.64 -4.84 0.18
N GLN A 70 17.13 -4.33 -0.96
CA GLN A 70 18.42 -3.64 -1.03
C GLN A 70 18.38 -2.27 -0.33
N ARG A 71 19.50 -1.88 0.29
CA ARG A 71 19.73 -0.62 1.05
C ARG A 71 19.01 -0.53 2.40
N MET A 72 17.68 -0.67 2.42
CA MET A 72 16.87 -0.60 3.63
C MET A 72 15.92 -1.79 3.68
N ASN A 73 16.04 -2.60 4.72
CA ASN A 73 15.20 -3.78 4.87
C ASN A 73 13.80 -3.41 5.44
N GLY A 74 12.82 -4.32 5.31
CA GLY A 74 11.46 -4.07 5.78
C GLY A 74 11.34 -3.82 7.29
N LEU A 75 12.26 -4.35 8.11
CA LEU A 75 12.24 -4.11 9.55
C LEU A 75 12.70 -2.69 9.90
N GLU A 76 13.63 -2.12 9.15
CA GLU A 76 14.05 -0.72 9.29
C GLU A 76 12.93 0.24 8.92
N VAL A 77 12.20 -0.04 7.84
CA VAL A 77 10.99 0.71 7.45
C VAL A 77 9.94 0.64 8.58
N LEU A 78 9.67 -0.55 9.12
CA LEU A 78 8.73 -0.72 10.24
C LEU A 78 9.18 0.06 11.49
N ALA A 79 10.47 0.04 11.82
CA ALA A 79 11.02 0.79 12.95
C ALA A 79 10.83 2.31 12.77
N HIS A 80 11.01 2.83 11.55
CA HIS A 80 10.73 4.23 11.25
C HIS A 80 9.25 4.60 11.42
N LEU A 81 8.33 3.77 10.92
CA LEU A 81 6.89 3.99 11.11
C LEU A 81 6.47 3.99 12.58
N CYS A 82 7.01 3.04 13.38
CA CYS A 82 6.71 2.97 14.81
C CYS A 82 7.20 4.20 15.58
N ARG A 83 8.40 4.71 15.25
CA ARG A 83 8.93 5.95 15.84
C ARG A 83 8.05 7.16 15.54
N HIS A 84 7.55 7.27 14.31
CA HIS A 84 6.67 8.37 13.90
C HIS A 84 5.30 8.32 14.61
N LYS A 85 4.72 7.13 14.82
CA LYS A 85 3.46 7.01 15.59
C LYS A 85 3.62 7.35 17.07
N LEU A 86 4.78 7.05 17.66
CA LEU A 86 5.08 7.41 19.04
C LEU A 86 5.30 8.93 19.22
N ALA A 87 5.85 9.61 18.22
CA ALA A 87 6.12 11.04 18.27
C ALA A 87 4.88 11.94 18.01
N SER A 88 3.82 11.42 17.37
CA SER A 88 2.60 12.17 17.07
C SER A 88 1.48 12.03 18.12
N SER A 89 1.75 11.39 19.25
CA SER A 89 0.82 11.23 20.37
C SER A 89 1.15 12.15 21.57
N SER A 90 1.80 13.30 21.32
CA SER A 90 2.03 14.36 22.32
C SER A 90 1.27 15.63 21.97
#